data_AF-A0A1V6B0Y4-F1
#
_entry.id   AF-A0A1V6B0Y4-F1
#
_cell.length_a   1.000
_cell.length_b   1.000
_cell.length_c   1.000
_cell.angle_alpha   90.00
_cell.angle_beta   90.00
_cell.angle_gamma   90.00
#
_symmetry.space_group_name_H-M   'P 1'
#
loop_
_entity.id
_entity.type
_entity.pdbx_description
1 polymer ?
#
loop_
_entity_poly.entity_id
_entity_poly.type
_entity_poly.pdbx_seq_one_letter_code
_entity_poly.pdbx_strand_id
1 'polypeptide(L)'
;MSANQRLQELFLIAYILTGTLLMSSCKKDPTLPVLTTDEAIEITTNSATISGNVTEDGGAEITARGICWGTVTMPTLSDNFKPSGTGPGKFSCVISELEPNTEYYVRAFAENRVGIAYGNEVTFKTGIATPSVTTGQVTDITLNSAVCAGTVINSGGAPVIEKGICWSQAPDPDLDDSHASVSAGTDTYTCTLTGLSSGSRYYARAYAKNEGGTAYGEQVVFSTKVLDIEGNIYGTVCIGNQVWMKENLKTTKFNDNSALPLIEDDSTWVHLETPAYCWLNHEIQYKNIYGALYNWYTVETGKLCPAGWHVPDDNEYKTMEISLGMSVEQAELWEWRGTDEGYKMKSTTTWNNNGNGSNSSGFNGLCGGYRFGQTGAFYALGILTYWWSSDPDKNDNAQAVYRRLDFDNSRVHRSVTSKRGGKYIRCIKD
;
A
#
# COMPACT_ATOMS: atom_id res chain seq x y z
N MET A 1 -82.35 1.11 83.31
CA MET A 1 -83.09 0.89 82.05
C MET A 1 -82.09 1.07 80.92
N SER A 2 -81.60 0.05 80.21
CA SER A 2 -81.72 -1.42 80.33
C SER A 2 -80.38 -2.00 79.80
N ALA A 3 -79.59 -2.72 80.61
CA ALA A 3 -79.62 -4.19 80.81
C ALA A 3 -79.07 -4.97 79.58
N ASN A 4 -78.13 -5.92 79.66
CA ASN A 4 -77.32 -6.51 80.77
C ASN A 4 -75.90 -6.83 80.19
N GLN A 5 -74.76 -6.76 80.91
CA GLN A 5 -74.25 -7.71 81.93
C GLN A 5 -74.30 -9.21 81.49
N ARG A 6 -73.37 -10.12 81.81
CA ARG A 6 -71.95 -10.22 82.25
C ARG A 6 -71.79 -11.67 82.80
N LEU A 7 -70.58 -12.23 82.83
CA LEU A 7 -70.15 -13.53 83.43
C LEU A 7 -70.41 -14.86 82.66
N GLN A 8 -69.34 -15.67 82.61
CA GLN A 8 -69.16 -17.13 82.90
C GLN A 8 -70.39 -18.07 82.88
N GLU A 9 -70.36 -19.33 82.37
CA GLU A 9 -69.29 -20.18 81.77
C GLU A 9 -69.94 -21.29 80.86
N LEU A 10 -69.52 -22.54 80.56
CA LEU A 10 -68.49 -23.53 80.99
C LEU A 10 -68.32 -24.63 79.87
N PHE A 11 -67.77 -25.82 80.18
CA PHE A 11 -67.80 -27.13 79.47
C PHE A 11 -67.07 -27.35 78.12
N LEU A 12 -65.77 -27.70 78.21
CA LEU A 12 -65.17 -29.00 77.83
C LEU A 12 -65.79 -29.88 76.69
N ILE A 13 -65.00 -30.24 75.66
CA ILE A 13 -64.68 -31.64 75.23
C ILE A 13 -63.73 -31.70 73.99
N ALA A 14 -63.09 -32.86 73.80
CA ALA A 14 -61.84 -33.13 73.06
C ALA A 14 -61.90 -33.30 71.52
N TYR A 15 -60.71 -33.11 70.91
CA TYR A 15 -60.11 -33.84 69.78
C TYR A 15 -60.94 -34.26 68.54
N ILE A 16 -60.52 -33.76 67.37
CA ILE A 16 -60.25 -34.61 66.20
C ILE A 16 -58.86 -34.26 65.67
N LEU A 17 -57.95 -35.24 65.62
CA LEU A 17 -56.57 -35.07 65.12
C LEU A 17 -56.48 -35.63 63.69
N THR A 18 -56.80 -34.82 62.68
CA THR A 18 -56.60 -35.19 61.26
C THR A 18 -55.11 -35.15 60.93
N GLY A 19 -54.51 -36.31 60.68
CA GLY A 19 -53.07 -36.42 60.43
C GLY A 19 -52.63 -35.76 59.13
N THR A 20 -51.76 -34.75 59.24
CA THR A 20 -50.94 -34.30 58.11
C THR A 20 -49.85 -35.33 57.85
N LEU A 21 -50.01 -36.11 56.78
CA LEU A 21 -49.00 -37.07 56.35
C LEU A 21 -47.71 -36.32 55.99
N LEU A 22 -46.66 -36.48 56.81
CA LEU A 22 -45.32 -35.97 56.48
C LEU A 22 -44.77 -36.78 55.30
N MET A 23 -45.09 -36.34 54.08
CA MET A 23 -44.37 -36.76 52.88
C MET A 23 -42.95 -36.22 52.95
N SER A 24 -42.09 -36.96 53.63
CA SER A 24 -40.64 -36.81 53.60
C SER A 24 -40.14 -37.15 52.21
N SER A 25 -40.33 -36.20 51.29
CA SER A 25 -39.81 -36.30 49.93
C SER A 25 -38.30 -36.37 50.00
N CYS A 26 -37.75 -37.55 49.71
CA CYS A 26 -36.32 -37.73 49.51
C CYS A 26 -35.89 -36.93 48.28
N LYS A 27 -35.56 -35.65 48.47
CA LYS A 27 -34.72 -34.92 47.53
C LYS A 27 -33.39 -35.64 47.49
N LYS A 28 -33.22 -36.47 46.46
CA LYS A 28 -31.94 -37.08 46.08
C LYS A 28 -30.89 -35.97 46.08
N ASP A 29 -29.73 -36.22 46.70
CA ASP A 29 -28.63 -35.26 46.68
C ASP A 29 -28.25 -34.91 45.24
N PRO A 30 -27.92 -33.64 44.97
CA PRO A 30 -27.63 -33.20 43.61
C PRO A 30 -26.38 -33.91 43.09
N THR A 31 -26.39 -34.24 41.81
CA THR A 31 -25.20 -34.73 41.09
C THR A 31 -24.61 -33.61 40.23
N LEU A 32 -23.44 -33.86 39.64
CA LEU A 32 -22.99 -33.10 38.49
C LEU A 32 -24.02 -33.18 37.34
N PRO A 33 -24.09 -32.18 36.44
CA PRO A 33 -24.94 -32.23 35.25
C PRO A 33 -24.56 -33.38 34.29
N VAL A 34 -25.48 -33.75 33.41
CA VAL A 34 -25.24 -34.64 32.27
C VAL A 34 -25.48 -33.87 30.98
N LEU A 35 -24.54 -33.96 30.04
CA LEU A 35 -24.57 -33.21 28.78
C LEU A 35 -23.84 -33.91 27.64
N THR A 36 -24.22 -33.60 26.40
CA THR A 36 -23.53 -34.01 25.18
C THR A 36 -22.87 -32.82 24.47
N THR A 37 -21.81 -33.11 23.72
CA THR A 37 -21.22 -32.23 22.71
C THR A 37 -21.65 -32.78 21.35
N ASP A 38 -22.35 -31.97 20.55
CA ASP A 38 -22.72 -32.30 19.18
C ASP A 38 -21.51 -32.05 18.25
N GLU A 39 -21.48 -32.64 17.05
CA GLU A 39 -20.37 -32.46 16.09
C GLU A 39 -20.17 -31.00 15.66
N ALA A 40 -18.93 -30.66 15.30
CA ALA A 40 -18.58 -29.32 14.79
C ALA A 40 -19.13 -29.11 13.37
N ILE A 41 -19.80 -27.98 13.16
CA ILE A 41 -20.33 -27.56 11.86
C ILE A 41 -19.80 -26.16 11.49
N GLU A 42 -20.04 -25.71 10.26
CA GLU A 42 -19.64 -24.36 9.79
C GLU A 42 -18.14 -24.07 9.98
N ILE A 43 -17.31 -25.11 9.86
CA ILE A 43 -15.86 -25.04 10.06
C ILE A 43 -15.23 -24.20 8.93
N THR A 44 -14.49 -23.16 9.31
CA THR A 44 -13.72 -22.30 8.41
C THR A 44 -12.22 -22.48 8.64
N THR A 45 -11.40 -21.58 8.11
CA THR A 45 -9.95 -21.52 8.40
C THR A 45 -9.65 -21.03 9.82
N ASN A 46 -10.57 -20.34 10.51
CA ASN A 46 -10.32 -19.75 11.83
C ASN A 46 -11.53 -19.77 12.80
N SER A 47 -12.59 -20.50 12.46
CA SER A 47 -13.81 -20.63 13.28
C SER A 47 -14.50 -21.98 13.10
N ALA A 48 -15.38 -22.32 14.04
CA ALA A 48 -16.36 -23.41 13.91
C ALA A 48 -17.58 -23.14 14.79
N THR A 49 -18.73 -23.70 14.44
CA THR A 49 -19.94 -23.68 15.27
C THR A 49 -20.07 -25.02 15.99
N ILE A 50 -20.00 -24.98 17.33
CA ILE A 50 -20.09 -26.15 18.20
C ILE A 50 -21.39 -26.07 19.01
N SER A 51 -22.14 -27.15 19.06
CA SER A 51 -23.39 -27.22 19.83
C SER A 51 -23.28 -28.20 20.99
N GLY A 52 -24.10 -27.99 22.02
CA GLY A 52 -24.15 -28.85 23.19
C GLY A 52 -25.57 -28.95 23.74
N ASN A 53 -25.82 -29.97 24.56
CA ASN A 53 -27.14 -30.23 25.14
C ASN A 53 -27.01 -30.71 26.58
N VAL A 54 -27.47 -29.92 27.55
CA VAL A 54 -27.56 -30.37 28.94
C VAL A 54 -28.82 -31.22 29.11
N THR A 55 -28.67 -32.54 29.12
CA THR A 55 -29.77 -33.50 29.17
C THR A 55 -30.34 -33.70 30.57
N GLU A 56 -29.50 -33.59 31.60
CA GLU A 56 -29.93 -33.61 33.01
C GLU A 56 -29.21 -32.51 33.80
N ASP A 57 -29.93 -31.81 34.67
CA ASP A 57 -29.38 -30.76 35.53
C ASP A 57 -28.71 -31.30 36.81
N GLY A 58 -28.83 -32.61 37.05
CA GLY A 58 -28.39 -33.27 38.28
C GLY A 58 -29.24 -32.94 39.52
N GLY A 59 -30.41 -32.34 39.36
CA GLY A 59 -31.25 -31.88 40.48
C GLY A 59 -30.79 -30.57 41.12
N ALA A 60 -30.01 -29.76 40.41
CA ALA A 60 -29.62 -28.40 40.80
C ALA A 60 -29.52 -27.48 39.59
N GLU A 61 -29.78 -26.19 39.79
CA GLU A 61 -29.77 -25.18 38.73
C GLU A 61 -28.41 -25.08 38.04
N ILE A 62 -28.43 -25.05 36.70
CA ILE A 62 -27.24 -24.86 35.86
C ILE A 62 -26.85 -23.38 35.87
N THR A 63 -25.79 -23.05 36.61
CA THR A 63 -25.30 -21.68 36.83
C THR A 63 -24.45 -21.14 35.68
N ALA A 64 -23.85 -22.03 34.89
CA ALA A 64 -23.16 -21.71 33.64
C ALA A 64 -23.16 -22.92 32.69
N ARG A 65 -23.09 -22.66 31.38
CA ARG A 65 -22.80 -23.68 30.36
C ARG A 65 -22.02 -23.07 29.20
N GLY A 66 -21.41 -23.88 28.35
CA GLY A 66 -20.68 -23.40 27.17
C GLY A 66 -19.83 -24.48 26.51
N ILE A 67 -18.83 -24.06 25.74
CA ILE A 67 -17.87 -24.94 25.07
C ILE A 67 -16.46 -24.62 25.55
N CYS A 68 -15.61 -25.64 25.75
CA CYS A 68 -14.16 -25.51 25.93
C CYS A 68 -13.38 -26.29 24.87
N TRP A 69 -12.20 -25.79 24.48
CA TRP A 69 -11.40 -26.33 23.38
C TRP A 69 -9.89 -26.16 23.56
N GLY A 70 -9.14 -27.06 22.92
CA GLY A 70 -7.68 -27.04 22.88
C GLY A 70 -7.13 -27.88 21.73
N THR A 71 -5.81 -27.84 21.54
CA THR A 71 -5.06 -28.69 20.60
C THR A 71 -4.55 -29.99 21.24
N VAL A 72 -5.06 -30.30 22.44
CA VAL A 72 -4.78 -31.49 23.24
C VAL A 72 -6.12 -32.08 23.69
N THR A 73 -6.19 -33.41 23.83
CA THR A 73 -7.38 -34.14 24.27
C THR A 73 -7.85 -33.75 25.67
N MET A 74 -9.15 -33.95 25.90
CA MET A 74 -9.89 -33.72 27.14
C MET A 74 -9.82 -32.27 27.66
N PRO A 75 -10.08 -31.24 26.82
CA PRO A 75 -10.07 -29.84 27.24
C PRO A 75 -11.07 -29.53 28.36
N THR A 76 -10.77 -28.47 29.09
CA THR A 76 -11.45 -28.04 30.32
C THR A 76 -11.54 -26.51 30.40
N LEU A 77 -12.05 -25.95 31.51
CA LEU A 77 -12.04 -24.51 31.75
C LEU A 77 -10.65 -23.89 32.10
N SER A 78 -9.57 -24.69 32.16
CA SER A 78 -8.20 -24.12 32.15
C SER A 78 -7.65 -23.89 30.73
N ASP A 79 -8.33 -24.41 29.72
CA ASP A 79 -8.05 -24.22 28.30
C ASP A 79 -8.87 -23.03 27.76
N ASN A 80 -9.04 -22.93 26.44
CA ASN A 80 -9.93 -21.91 25.88
C ASN A 80 -11.39 -22.28 26.13
N PHE A 81 -12.24 -21.32 26.50
CA PHE A 81 -13.68 -21.58 26.68
C PHE A 81 -14.56 -20.38 26.34
N LYS A 82 -15.83 -20.65 26.02
CA LYS A 82 -16.85 -19.66 25.64
C LYS A 82 -18.20 -20.02 26.26
N PRO A 83 -18.71 -19.22 27.23
CA PRO A 83 -20.02 -19.41 27.81
C PRO A 83 -21.19 -19.26 26.82
N SER A 84 -22.30 -19.94 27.11
CA SER A 84 -23.55 -19.99 26.33
C SER A 84 -24.79 -19.91 27.25
N GLY A 85 -24.71 -19.04 28.27
CA GLY A 85 -25.78 -18.78 29.24
C GLY A 85 -25.90 -19.83 30.34
N THR A 86 -27.14 -20.11 30.74
CA THR A 86 -27.51 -20.91 31.92
C THR A 86 -28.67 -21.87 31.59
N GLY A 87 -29.06 -22.71 32.55
CA GLY A 87 -30.20 -23.62 32.43
C GLY A 87 -29.93 -24.89 31.58
N PRO A 88 -30.89 -25.84 31.56
CA PRO A 88 -30.78 -27.10 30.82
C PRO A 88 -31.08 -26.96 29.31
N GLY A 89 -30.95 -28.06 28.56
CA GLY A 89 -31.30 -28.15 27.14
C GLY A 89 -30.19 -27.71 26.18
N LYS A 90 -30.55 -27.53 24.90
CA LYS A 90 -29.62 -27.21 23.81
C LYS A 90 -29.08 -25.78 23.88
N PHE A 91 -27.84 -25.63 23.43
CA PHE A 91 -27.14 -24.37 23.22
C PHE A 91 -26.11 -24.50 22.08
N SER A 92 -25.57 -23.38 21.61
CA SER A 92 -24.57 -23.35 20.54
C SER A 92 -23.61 -22.17 20.71
N CYS A 93 -22.38 -22.32 20.21
CA CYS A 93 -21.32 -21.32 20.23
C CYS A 93 -20.54 -21.34 18.92
N VAL A 94 -20.41 -20.19 18.26
CA VAL A 94 -19.33 -19.97 17.29
C VAL A 94 -18.04 -19.74 18.08
N ILE A 95 -17.07 -20.63 17.95
CA ILE A 95 -15.67 -20.40 18.37
C ILE A 95 -14.89 -19.80 17.21
N SER A 96 -13.93 -18.92 17.52
CA SER A 96 -13.27 -18.02 16.59
C SER A 96 -11.81 -17.82 17.02
N GLU A 97 -11.00 -17.15 16.19
CA GLU A 97 -9.56 -16.94 16.45
C GLU A 97 -8.79 -18.27 16.57
N LEU A 98 -9.23 -19.28 15.82
CA LEU A 98 -8.55 -20.56 15.67
C LEU A 98 -7.42 -20.45 14.64
N GLU A 99 -6.36 -21.24 14.82
CA GLU A 99 -5.27 -21.36 13.86
C GLU A 99 -5.70 -22.18 12.62
N PRO A 100 -5.28 -21.82 11.40
CA PRO A 100 -5.53 -22.61 10.19
C PRO A 100 -4.88 -23.99 10.19
N ASN A 101 -5.45 -24.91 9.42
CA ASN A 101 -4.99 -26.30 9.24
C ASN A 101 -4.75 -27.08 10.57
N THR A 102 -5.39 -26.67 11.66
CA THR A 102 -5.12 -27.13 13.02
C THR A 102 -6.23 -28.03 13.54
N GLU A 103 -5.86 -29.14 14.18
CA GLU A 103 -6.80 -30.07 14.80
C GLU A 103 -7.16 -29.59 16.21
N TYR A 104 -8.47 -29.53 16.48
CA TYR A 104 -9.02 -29.07 17.75
C TYR A 104 -9.92 -30.14 18.38
N TYR A 105 -9.74 -30.28 19.68
CA TYR A 105 -10.50 -31.12 20.59
C TYR A 105 -11.51 -30.20 21.29
N VAL A 106 -12.78 -30.60 21.36
CA VAL A 106 -13.89 -29.74 21.82
C VAL A 106 -14.86 -30.49 22.70
N ARG A 107 -15.30 -29.82 23.77
CA ARG A 107 -16.23 -30.37 24.77
C ARG A 107 -17.22 -29.32 25.24
N ALA A 108 -18.48 -29.70 25.35
CA ALA A 108 -19.47 -28.93 26.08
C ALA A 108 -19.17 -28.98 27.59
N PHE A 109 -19.42 -27.90 28.31
CA PHE A 109 -19.37 -27.83 29.78
C PHE A 109 -20.68 -27.31 30.36
N ALA A 110 -21.00 -27.72 31.59
CA ALA A 110 -22.07 -27.15 32.40
C ALA A 110 -21.72 -27.20 33.89
N GLU A 111 -22.01 -26.13 34.61
CA GLU A 111 -21.77 -25.99 36.04
C GLU A 111 -23.10 -25.97 36.80
N ASN A 112 -23.15 -26.66 37.94
CA ASN A 112 -24.15 -26.46 38.97
C ASN A 112 -23.47 -26.38 40.35
N ARG A 113 -24.23 -26.25 41.44
CA ARG A 113 -23.70 -26.15 42.82
C ARG A 113 -22.86 -27.34 43.32
N VAL A 114 -22.73 -28.43 42.56
CA VAL A 114 -21.86 -29.59 42.84
C VAL A 114 -20.49 -29.44 42.15
N GLY A 115 -20.43 -28.70 41.05
CA GLY A 115 -19.24 -28.47 40.25
C GLY A 115 -19.53 -28.48 38.74
N ILE A 116 -18.45 -28.60 37.97
CA ILE A 116 -18.48 -28.57 36.49
C ILE A 116 -18.51 -30.01 35.94
N ALA A 117 -19.49 -30.30 35.11
CA ALA A 117 -19.52 -31.44 34.20
C ALA A 117 -19.03 -31.05 32.80
N TYR A 118 -18.54 -32.04 32.06
CA TYR A 118 -18.14 -31.92 30.68
C TYR A 118 -18.73 -33.06 29.85
N GLY A 119 -19.13 -32.78 28.61
CA GLY A 119 -19.67 -33.77 27.70
C GLY A 119 -18.63 -34.73 27.12
N ASN A 120 -19.06 -35.53 26.16
CA ASN A 120 -18.17 -36.28 25.28
C ASN A 120 -17.20 -35.34 24.55
N GLU A 121 -16.03 -35.85 24.20
CA GLU A 121 -15.15 -35.20 23.25
C GLU A 121 -15.70 -35.36 21.83
N VAL A 122 -15.51 -34.33 21.02
CA VAL A 122 -15.53 -34.40 19.55
C VAL A 122 -14.24 -33.73 19.04
N THR A 123 -13.86 -34.00 17.80
CA THR A 123 -12.72 -33.38 17.14
C THR A 123 -13.13 -32.76 15.81
N PHE A 124 -12.41 -31.72 15.40
CA PHE A 124 -12.49 -31.15 14.06
C PHE A 124 -11.15 -30.56 13.65
N LYS A 125 -11.02 -30.21 12.37
CA LYS A 125 -9.82 -29.56 11.84
C LYS A 125 -10.19 -28.32 11.04
N THR A 126 -9.57 -27.18 11.33
CA THR A 126 -9.78 -25.94 10.57
C THR A 126 -9.28 -26.07 9.14
N GLY A 127 -9.88 -25.30 8.24
CA GLY A 127 -9.46 -25.21 6.85
C GLY A 127 -8.04 -24.64 6.70
N ILE A 128 -7.41 -24.90 5.55
CA ILE A 128 -6.13 -24.31 5.17
C ILE A 128 -6.39 -22.87 4.71
N ALA A 129 -5.68 -21.89 5.28
CA ALA A 129 -5.73 -20.51 4.80
C ALA A 129 -4.76 -20.34 3.62
N THR A 130 -4.97 -19.33 2.77
CA THR A 130 -3.92 -18.90 1.83
C THR A 130 -2.70 -18.38 2.59
N PRO A 131 -1.51 -18.34 1.96
CA PRO A 131 -0.34 -17.71 2.58
C PRO A 131 -0.55 -16.20 2.80
N SER A 132 0.39 -15.56 3.48
CA SER A 132 0.55 -14.09 3.44
C SER A 132 1.97 -13.74 2.97
N VAL A 133 2.07 -12.72 2.13
CA VAL A 133 3.30 -12.35 1.42
C VAL A 133 3.36 -10.84 1.25
N THR A 134 4.56 -10.25 1.36
CA THR A 134 4.81 -8.82 1.12
C THR A 134 5.69 -8.63 -0.10
N THR A 135 5.37 -7.63 -0.91
CA THR A 135 6.20 -7.20 -2.05
C THR A 135 7.24 -6.21 -1.55
N GLY A 136 8.50 -6.45 -1.90
CA GLY A 136 9.62 -5.57 -1.58
C GLY A 136 9.87 -4.52 -2.66
N GLN A 137 10.95 -3.76 -2.49
CA GLN A 137 11.34 -2.74 -3.48
C GLN A 137 11.78 -3.36 -4.82
N VAL A 138 11.67 -2.56 -5.88
CA VAL A 138 12.20 -2.88 -7.21
C VAL A 138 13.58 -2.25 -7.37
N THR A 139 14.59 -3.06 -7.64
CA THR A 139 15.99 -2.66 -7.86
C THR A 139 16.46 -2.99 -9.27
N ASP A 140 17.70 -2.58 -9.60
CA ASP A 140 18.44 -3.02 -10.79
C ASP A 140 17.72 -2.81 -12.13
N ILE A 141 16.80 -1.84 -12.16
CA ILE A 141 15.97 -1.51 -13.31
C ILE A 141 16.84 -1.16 -14.52
N THR A 142 16.60 -1.84 -15.64
CA THR A 142 17.28 -1.62 -16.93
C THR A 142 16.30 -1.03 -17.96
N LEU A 143 16.60 -1.17 -19.25
CA LEU A 143 15.69 -0.85 -20.35
C LEU A 143 14.58 -1.90 -20.52
N ASN A 144 14.82 -3.16 -20.13
CA ASN A 144 13.94 -4.30 -20.44
C ASN A 144 13.84 -5.36 -19.33
N SER A 145 14.40 -5.08 -18.15
CA SER A 145 14.33 -5.92 -16.96
C SER A 145 14.37 -5.09 -15.67
N ALA A 146 14.02 -5.73 -14.56
CA ALA A 146 14.19 -5.22 -13.21
C ALA A 146 14.31 -6.39 -12.23
N VAL A 147 14.70 -6.15 -10.98
CA VAL A 147 14.64 -7.14 -9.90
C VAL A 147 13.62 -6.68 -8.87
N CYS A 148 12.73 -7.57 -8.42
CA CYS A 148 11.80 -7.28 -7.33
C CYS A 148 11.95 -8.33 -6.23
N ALA A 149 11.88 -7.90 -4.98
CA ALA A 149 11.92 -8.77 -3.81
C ALA A 149 10.51 -9.18 -3.35
N GLY A 150 10.41 -10.32 -2.68
CA GLY A 150 9.20 -10.76 -1.99
C GLY A 150 9.54 -11.52 -0.72
N THR A 151 8.66 -11.47 0.28
CA THR A 151 8.83 -12.20 1.55
C THR A 151 7.53 -12.86 1.97
N VAL A 152 7.54 -14.18 2.19
CA VAL A 152 6.44 -14.90 2.84
C VAL A 152 6.44 -14.56 4.34
N ILE A 153 5.27 -14.22 4.89
CA ILE A 153 5.10 -13.84 6.30
C ILE A 153 4.45 -14.98 7.10
N ASN A 154 3.47 -15.67 6.52
CA ASN A 154 2.87 -16.89 7.05
C ASN A 154 2.53 -17.83 5.89
N SER A 155 2.69 -19.14 6.11
CA SER A 155 2.40 -20.17 5.11
C SER A 155 0.92 -20.51 4.96
N GLY A 156 0.03 -19.99 5.81
CA GLY A 156 -1.41 -20.31 5.80
C GLY A 156 -1.76 -21.64 6.49
N GLY A 157 -0.83 -22.20 7.27
CA GLY A 157 -0.96 -23.50 7.94
C GLY A 157 -0.55 -24.71 7.09
N ALA A 158 -0.27 -24.54 5.79
CA ALA A 158 0.22 -25.58 4.89
C ALA A 158 1.52 -25.16 4.18
N PRO A 159 2.37 -26.08 3.69
CA PRO A 159 3.60 -25.70 2.99
C PRO A 159 3.35 -24.82 1.76
N VAL A 160 4.19 -23.81 1.56
CA VAL A 160 4.18 -23.00 0.33
C VAL A 160 4.80 -23.82 -0.80
N ILE A 161 3.98 -24.16 -1.81
CA ILE A 161 4.36 -25.00 -2.96
C ILE A 161 4.95 -24.18 -4.11
N GLU A 162 4.64 -22.89 -4.17
CA GLU A 162 5.06 -21.97 -5.24
C GLU A 162 5.10 -20.53 -4.70
N LYS A 163 6.07 -19.73 -5.14
CA LYS A 163 6.15 -18.29 -4.84
C LYS A 163 6.98 -17.56 -5.90
N GLY A 164 6.78 -16.26 -6.05
CA GLY A 164 7.43 -15.48 -7.10
C GLY A 164 6.93 -14.04 -7.19
N ILE A 165 7.20 -13.39 -8.32
CA ILE A 165 6.68 -12.05 -8.64
C ILE A 165 5.84 -12.14 -9.92
N CYS A 166 4.70 -11.45 -9.94
CA CYS A 166 3.90 -11.15 -11.13
C CYS A 166 3.98 -9.65 -11.45
N TRP A 167 3.86 -9.28 -12.72
CA TRP A 167 3.97 -7.90 -13.20
C TRP A 167 3.23 -7.67 -14.52
N SER A 168 2.70 -6.47 -14.70
CA SER A 168 2.16 -6.02 -15.99
C SER A 168 2.10 -4.50 -16.10
N GLN A 169 1.53 -3.99 -17.18
CA GLN A 169 1.33 -2.55 -17.39
C GLN A 169 -0.04 -2.06 -16.86
N ALA A 170 -0.90 -2.99 -16.44
CA ALA A 170 -2.17 -2.70 -15.78
C ALA A 170 -2.00 -2.79 -14.25
N PRO A 171 -2.87 -2.12 -13.46
CA PRO A 171 -2.94 -2.34 -12.02
C PRO A 171 -3.39 -3.76 -11.66
N ASP A 172 -3.02 -4.16 -10.45
CA ASP A 172 -3.38 -5.38 -9.74
C ASP A 172 -3.01 -6.71 -10.45
N PRO A 173 -1.78 -6.85 -10.97
CA PRO A 173 -1.34 -8.04 -11.70
C PRO A 173 -1.45 -9.33 -10.88
N ASP A 174 -1.62 -10.45 -11.57
CA ASP A 174 -1.76 -11.79 -11.00
C ASP A 174 -1.02 -12.87 -11.86
N LEU A 175 -1.43 -14.14 -11.79
CA LEU A 175 -0.76 -15.25 -12.49
C LEU A 175 -1.21 -15.49 -13.94
N ASP A 176 -2.28 -14.83 -14.41
CA ASP A 176 -2.60 -14.81 -15.85
C ASP A 176 -1.74 -13.75 -16.59
N ASP A 177 -1.12 -12.86 -15.83
CA ASP A 177 -0.13 -11.86 -16.25
C ASP A 177 1.31 -12.43 -16.35
N SER A 178 2.27 -11.59 -16.75
CA SER A 178 3.70 -11.99 -16.78
C SER A 178 4.23 -12.26 -15.37
N HIS A 179 4.79 -13.45 -15.14
CA HIS A 179 5.29 -13.85 -13.83
C HIS A 179 6.58 -14.68 -13.90
N ALA A 180 7.29 -14.74 -12.77
CA ALA A 180 8.45 -15.59 -12.57
C ALA A 180 8.42 -16.19 -11.16
N SER A 181 8.52 -17.51 -11.08
CA SER A 181 8.57 -18.28 -9.84
C SER A 181 10.01 -18.53 -9.37
N VAL A 182 10.15 -18.82 -8.08
CA VAL A 182 11.38 -19.37 -7.48
C VAL A 182 11.09 -20.70 -6.79
N SER A 183 12.10 -21.56 -6.72
CA SER A 183 12.00 -22.83 -6.00
C SER A 183 11.79 -22.63 -4.49
N ALA A 184 11.27 -23.67 -3.83
CA ALA A 184 11.23 -23.72 -2.36
C ALA A 184 12.62 -23.43 -1.75
N GLY A 185 12.63 -22.64 -0.68
CA GLY A 185 13.80 -21.98 -0.11
C GLY A 185 13.36 -20.89 0.87
N THR A 186 14.31 -20.04 1.31
CA THR A 186 14.09 -18.96 2.30
C THR A 186 12.84 -18.11 2.05
N ASP A 187 12.17 -17.67 3.11
CA ASP A 187 10.91 -16.94 3.00
C ASP A 187 11.03 -15.62 2.23
N THR A 188 12.16 -14.92 2.37
CA THR A 188 12.59 -13.83 1.48
C THR A 188 13.25 -14.39 0.21
N TYR A 189 12.90 -13.81 -0.94
CA TYR A 189 13.40 -14.14 -2.27
C TYR A 189 13.43 -12.90 -3.19
N THR A 190 14.02 -13.05 -4.37
CA THR A 190 13.96 -12.06 -5.46
C THR A 190 13.66 -12.74 -6.79
N CYS A 191 13.03 -12.02 -7.72
CA CYS A 191 12.82 -12.46 -9.10
C CYS A 191 13.27 -11.39 -10.09
N THR A 192 13.84 -11.81 -11.22
CA THR A 192 14.17 -10.92 -12.34
C THR A 192 12.97 -10.80 -13.27
N LEU A 193 12.34 -9.64 -13.28
CA LEU A 193 11.32 -9.26 -14.24
C LEU A 193 11.99 -9.09 -15.61
N THR A 194 11.41 -9.65 -16.66
CA THR A 194 11.98 -9.65 -18.02
C THR A 194 10.91 -9.36 -19.08
N GLY A 195 11.34 -9.10 -20.32
CA GLY A 195 10.42 -8.75 -21.41
C GLY A 195 9.78 -7.36 -21.27
N LEU A 196 10.33 -6.50 -20.40
CA LEU A 196 9.76 -5.18 -20.16
C LEU A 196 10.00 -4.25 -21.35
N SER A 197 9.03 -3.38 -21.63
CA SER A 197 9.18 -2.30 -22.62
C SER A 197 10.05 -1.16 -22.06
N SER A 198 10.91 -0.58 -22.89
CA SER A 198 11.73 0.60 -22.56
C SER A 198 10.87 1.81 -22.22
N GLY A 199 11.36 2.66 -21.30
CA GLY A 199 10.70 3.89 -20.87
C GLY A 199 9.21 3.73 -20.61
N SER A 200 8.80 2.78 -19.77
CA SER A 200 7.39 2.41 -19.59
C SER A 200 7.07 2.07 -18.14
N ARG A 201 5.85 2.42 -17.71
CA ARG A 201 5.28 2.08 -16.39
C ARG A 201 4.97 0.58 -16.30
N TYR A 202 5.25 0.02 -15.12
CA TYR A 202 4.90 -1.34 -14.72
C TYR A 202 4.42 -1.37 -13.26
N TYR A 203 3.53 -2.30 -12.98
CA TYR A 203 3.08 -2.69 -11.66
C TYR A 203 3.63 -4.08 -11.36
N ALA A 204 3.97 -4.36 -10.11
CA ALA A 204 4.46 -5.68 -9.69
C ALA A 204 3.95 -6.07 -8.29
N ARG A 205 3.74 -7.37 -8.09
CA ARG A 205 3.26 -7.97 -6.82
C ARG A 205 3.96 -9.29 -6.56
N ALA A 206 4.41 -9.49 -5.33
CA ALA A 206 4.84 -10.80 -4.85
C ALA A 206 3.65 -11.73 -4.68
N TYR A 207 3.83 -13.02 -4.94
CA TYR A 207 2.81 -14.04 -4.74
C TYR A 207 3.36 -15.26 -3.99
N ALA A 208 2.48 -15.97 -3.28
CA ALA A 208 2.77 -17.23 -2.62
C ALA A 208 1.54 -18.13 -2.62
N LYS A 209 1.74 -19.44 -2.79
CA LYS A 209 0.68 -20.42 -3.02
C LYS A 209 0.87 -21.65 -2.16
N ASN A 210 -0.21 -22.16 -1.59
CA ASN A 210 -0.26 -23.42 -0.84
C ASN A 210 -1.53 -24.21 -1.26
N GLU A 211 -1.89 -25.24 -0.51
CA GLU A 211 -3.10 -26.05 -0.76
C GLU A 211 -4.44 -25.28 -0.53
N GLY A 212 -4.42 -24.19 0.24
CA GLY A 212 -5.55 -23.28 0.44
C GLY A 212 -5.71 -22.23 -0.69
N GLY A 213 -4.71 -22.09 -1.57
CA GLY A 213 -4.76 -21.22 -2.76
C GLY A 213 -3.57 -20.28 -2.89
N THR A 214 -3.70 -19.29 -3.78
CA THR A 214 -2.70 -18.24 -4.01
C THR A 214 -3.07 -16.96 -3.24
N ALA A 215 -2.08 -16.34 -2.60
CA ALA A 215 -2.15 -14.99 -2.08
C ALA A 215 -1.15 -14.07 -2.80
N TYR A 216 -1.48 -12.79 -2.84
CA TYR A 216 -0.67 -11.73 -3.46
C TYR A 216 -0.39 -10.64 -2.43
N GLY A 217 0.79 -10.04 -2.51
CA GLY A 217 1.21 -8.92 -1.68
C GLY A 217 0.74 -7.58 -2.24
N GLU A 218 1.13 -6.53 -1.50
CA GLU A 218 0.94 -5.13 -1.89
C GLU A 218 1.51 -4.83 -3.28
N GLN A 219 0.88 -3.91 -4.00
CA GLN A 219 1.33 -3.48 -5.31
C GLN A 219 2.44 -2.44 -5.23
N VAL A 220 3.54 -2.66 -5.95
CA VAL A 220 4.60 -1.66 -6.17
C VAL A 220 4.57 -1.16 -7.61
N VAL A 221 4.83 0.13 -7.81
CA VAL A 221 4.86 0.78 -9.13
C VAL A 221 6.29 1.17 -9.46
N PHE A 222 6.74 0.90 -10.68
CA PHE A 222 8.04 1.34 -11.19
C PHE A 222 7.96 1.69 -12.68
N SER A 223 9.08 2.19 -13.23
CA SER A 223 9.22 2.43 -14.65
C SER A 223 10.61 2.04 -15.13
N THR A 224 10.69 1.45 -16.33
CA THR A 224 11.95 1.08 -16.99
C THR A 224 12.74 2.31 -17.45
N LYS A 225 14.07 2.17 -17.54
CA LYS A 225 14.95 3.19 -18.11
C LYS A 225 14.62 3.42 -19.58
N VAL A 226 15.01 4.58 -20.10
CA VAL A 226 14.87 4.95 -21.52
C VAL A 226 16.25 5.32 -22.11
N LEU A 227 16.41 5.21 -23.43
CA LEU A 227 17.58 5.73 -24.14
C LEU A 227 17.17 6.78 -25.18
N ASP A 228 18.07 7.70 -25.51
CA ASP A 228 17.93 8.57 -26.69
C ASP A 228 18.59 7.98 -27.94
N ILE A 229 18.52 8.72 -29.05
CA ILE A 229 19.04 8.36 -30.38
C ILE A 229 20.57 8.16 -30.43
N GLU A 230 21.31 8.57 -29.40
CA GLU A 230 22.75 8.37 -29.26
C GLU A 230 23.10 7.28 -28.22
N GLY A 231 22.09 6.64 -27.63
CA GLY A 231 22.30 5.62 -26.61
C GLY A 231 22.64 6.18 -25.23
N ASN A 232 22.46 7.48 -24.96
CA ASN A 232 22.52 7.97 -23.58
C ASN A 232 21.33 7.34 -22.83
N ILE A 233 21.59 6.65 -21.72
CA ILE A 233 20.54 6.02 -20.89
C ILE A 233 20.14 6.98 -19.76
N TYR A 234 18.83 7.06 -19.51
CA TYR A 234 18.19 7.89 -18.49
C TYR A 234 17.37 7.01 -17.52
N GLY A 235 17.44 7.32 -16.24
CA GLY A 235 16.49 6.86 -15.23
C GLY A 235 15.12 7.49 -15.45
N THR A 236 14.07 6.79 -15.02
CA THR A 236 12.68 7.26 -15.11
C THR A 236 11.99 7.15 -13.75
N VAL A 237 10.89 7.87 -13.58
CA VAL A 237 10.05 7.84 -12.39
C VAL A 237 8.57 8.03 -12.75
N CYS A 238 7.70 7.26 -12.13
CA CYS A 238 6.26 7.47 -12.18
C CYS A 238 5.86 8.59 -11.21
N ILE A 239 5.24 9.66 -11.71
CA ILE A 239 4.73 10.79 -10.91
C ILE A 239 3.27 11.02 -11.32
N GLY A 240 2.35 10.84 -10.37
CA GLY A 240 0.92 10.71 -10.70
C GLY A 240 0.68 9.61 -11.74
N ASN A 241 0.03 9.96 -12.85
CA ASN A 241 -0.20 9.03 -13.97
C ASN A 241 0.91 9.04 -15.04
N GLN A 242 1.82 10.00 -15.01
CA GLN A 242 2.86 10.21 -16.05
C GLN A 242 4.15 9.42 -15.75
N VAL A 243 5.03 9.30 -16.75
CA VAL A 243 6.40 8.80 -16.60
C VAL A 243 7.40 9.88 -17.02
N TRP A 244 8.30 10.26 -16.11
CA TRP A 244 9.25 11.36 -16.28
C TRP A 244 10.70 10.86 -16.26
N MET A 245 11.61 11.54 -16.97
CA MET A 245 13.06 11.31 -16.79
C MET A 245 13.56 11.82 -15.42
N LYS A 246 14.65 11.21 -14.90
CA LYS A 246 15.31 11.58 -13.62
C LYS A 246 16.61 12.38 -13.80
N GLU A 247 17.20 12.34 -14.97
CA GLU A 247 18.31 13.20 -15.40
C GLU A 247 17.82 14.18 -16.48
N ASN A 248 18.58 15.23 -16.78
CA ASN A 248 18.24 16.14 -17.88
C ASN A 248 18.73 15.55 -19.21
N LEU A 249 18.00 15.82 -20.29
CA LEU A 249 18.37 15.40 -21.64
C LEU A 249 19.79 15.92 -21.99
N LYS A 250 20.59 15.07 -22.64
CA LYS A 250 22.00 15.34 -22.97
C LYS A 250 22.40 14.87 -24.37
N THR A 251 21.43 14.79 -25.27
CA THR A 251 21.66 14.45 -26.68
C THR A 251 22.22 15.62 -27.47
N THR A 252 23.07 15.33 -28.46
CA THR A 252 23.61 16.29 -29.44
C THR A 252 22.91 16.19 -30.80
N LYS A 253 21.78 15.48 -30.88
CA LYS A 253 21.02 15.22 -32.10
C LYS A 253 19.51 15.33 -31.87
N PHE A 254 18.79 15.50 -32.97
CA PHE A 254 17.37 15.22 -33.05
C PHE A 254 17.10 13.70 -33.16
N ASN A 255 15.89 13.28 -32.83
CA ASN A 255 15.46 11.88 -32.88
C ASN A 255 15.35 11.29 -34.31
N ASP A 256 15.47 12.12 -35.36
CA ASP A 256 15.73 11.69 -36.74
C ASP A 256 17.24 11.53 -37.07
N ASN A 257 18.10 11.55 -36.04
CA ASN A 257 19.56 11.46 -36.09
C ASN A 257 20.27 12.64 -36.81
N SER A 258 19.56 13.72 -37.18
CA SER A 258 20.21 14.96 -37.62
C SER A 258 20.89 15.70 -36.44
N ALA A 259 22.01 16.37 -36.71
CA ALA A 259 22.85 16.95 -35.66
C ALA A 259 22.34 18.32 -35.17
N LEU A 260 22.44 18.56 -33.87
CA LEU A 260 22.18 19.87 -33.27
C LEU A 260 23.44 20.77 -33.37
N PRO A 261 23.30 22.06 -33.70
CA PRO A 261 24.40 23.02 -33.58
C PRO A 261 24.83 23.20 -32.12
N LEU A 262 26.11 22.90 -31.83
CA LEU A 262 26.79 23.35 -30.62
C LEU A 262 27.20 24.81 -30.84
N ILE A 263 26.61 25.74 -30.10
CA ILE A 263 26.92 27.18 -30.20
C ILE A 263 27.48 27.68 -28.88
N GLU A 264 28.78 27.95 -28.84
CA GLU A 264 29.49 28.38 -27.63
C GLU A 264 29.69 29.89 -27.59
N ASP A 265 29.91 30.58 -28.72
CA ASP A 265 30.00 32.04 -28.71
C ASP A 265 28.72 32.74 -28.21
N ASP A 266 28.87 33.58 -27.18
CA ASP A 266 27.77 34.35 -26.56
C ASP A 266 27.15 35.36 -27.53
N SER A 267 27.97 36.01 -28.37
CA SER A 267 27.49 37.03 -29.31
C SER A 267 26.62 36.44 -30.43
N THR A 268 26.93 35.21 -30.84
CA THR A 268 26.14 34.40 -31.75
C THR A 268 24.86 33.92 -31.07
N TRP A 269 24.97 33.36 -29.85
CA TRP A 269 23.84 32.77 -29.13
C TRP A 269 22.66 33.72 -28.94
N VAL A 270 22.92 34.99 -28.57
CA VAL A 270 21.86 35.99 -28.34
C VAL A 270 21.12 36.44 -29.60
N HIS A 271 21.57 36.05 -30.79
CA HIS A 271 20.93 36.33 -32.08
C HIS A 271 20.28 35.10 -32.74
N LEU A 272 20.34 33.92 -32.10
CA LEU A 272 19.78 32.69 -32.68
C LEU A 272 18.25 32.72 -32.76
N GLU A 273 17.73 32.30 -33.91
CA GLU A 273 16.31 31.99 -34.15
C GLU A 273 16.16 30.58 -34.77
N THR A 274 17.16 29.73 -34.51
CA THR A 274 17.29 28.36 -35.01
C THR A 274 17.69 27.43 -33.84
N PRO A 275 17.46 26.11 -33.97
CA PRO A 275 17.85 25.15 -32.93
C PRO A 275 19.35 25.21 -32.60
N ALA A 276 19.67 25.19 -31.30
CA ALA A 276 21.03 25.07 -30.78
C ALA A 276 21.06 24.55 -29.35
N TYR A 277 22.17 23.93 -28.99
CA TYR A 277 22.48 23.52 -27.62
C TYR A 277 23.87 24.00 -27.20
N CYS A 278 24.14 23.98 -25.90
CA CYS A 278 25.47 24.06 -25.35
C CYS A 278 25.59 23.26 -24.04
N TRP A 279 26.83 23.01 -23.61
CA TRP A 279 27.11 22.60 -22.24
C TRP A 279 27.09 23.82 -21.31
N LEU A 280 26.86 23.60 -20.02
CA LEU A 280 27.02 24.64 -19.00
C LEU A 280 28.46 25.18 -19.05
N ASN A 281 28.64 26.50 -19.02
CA ASN A 281 29.95 27.16 -19.11
C ASN A 281 30.81 26.75 -20.33
N HIS A 282 30.23 26.12 -21.36
CA HIS A 282 30.96 25.48 -22.48
C HIS A 282 31.86 24.30 -22.05
N GLU A 283 31.64 23.74 -20.86
CA GLU A 283 32.45 22.66 -20.30
C GLU A 283 31.78 21.29 -20.47
N ILE A 284 32.32 20.46 -21.38
CA ILE A 284 31.83 19.10 -21.66
C ILE A 284 31.69 18.20 -20.42
N GLN A 285 32.45 18.45 -19.35
CA GLN A 285 32.37 17.68 -18.10
C GLN A 285 30.99 17.76 -17.43
N TYR A 286 30.24 18.85 -17.63
CA TYR A 286 28.88 18.97 -17.10
C TYR A 286 27.84 18.13 -17.86
N LYS A 287 28.15 17.56 -19.03
CA LYS A 287 27.23 16.68 -19.81
C LYS A 287 26.58 15.60 -18.95
N ASN A 288 27.36 14.94 -18.10
CA ASN A 288 26.89 13.84 -17.26
C ASN A 288 26.38 14.27 -15.87
N ILE A 289 26.51 15.55 -15.52
CA ILE A 289 26.05 16.11 -14.24
C ILE A 289 24.71 16.82 -14.43
N TYR A 290 24.65 17.80 -15.34
CA TYR A 290 23.47 18.65 -15.52
C TYR A 290 22.76 18.45 -16.86
N GLY A 291 23.34 17.69 -17.80
CA GLY A 291 22.83 17.56 -19.16
C GLY A 291 23.15 18.77 -20.04
N ALA A 292 22.44 18.89 -21.16
CA ALA A 292 22.60 20.00 -22.10
C ALA A 292 21.61 21.14 -21.83
N LEU A 293 22.03 22.36 -22.14
CA LEU A 293 21.18 23.54 -22.19
C LEU A 293 20.74 23.78 -23.63
N TYR A 294 19.44 23.78 -23.88
CA TYR A 294 18.84 23.97 -25.21
C TYR A 294 18.13 25.32 -25.29
N ASN A 295 18.16 25.95 -26.47
CA ASN A 295 17.25 27.05 -26.77
C ASN A 295 15.85 26.51 -27.13
N TRP A 296 14.81 27.33 -27.00
CA TRP A 296 13.44 26.86 -27.20
C TRP A 296 13.10 26.59 -28.68
N TYR A 297 13.81 27.20 -29.64
CA TYR A 297 13.71 26.82 -31.06
C TYR A 297 14.06 25.33 -31.29
N THR A 298 14.87 24.73 -30.40
CA THR A 298 15.13 23.29 -30.42
C THR A 298 13.93 22.47 -29.91
N VAL A 299 13.20 23.01 -28.93
CA VAL A 299 11.96 22.42 -28.38
C VAL A 299 10.83 22.46 -29.42
N GLU A 300 10.66 23.60 -30.09
CA GLU A 300 9.63 23.86 -31.13
C GLU A 300 9.63 22.83 -32.27
N THR A 301 10.76 22.13 -32.48
CA THR A 301 10.87 21.06 -33.48
C THR A 301 10.05 19.80 -33.17
N GLY A 302 9.72 19.56 -31.89
CA GLY A 302 9.16 18.28 -31.41
C GLY A 302 10.13 17.08 -31.46
N LYS A 303 11.41 17.28 -31.82
CA LYS A 303 12.35 16.19 -32.16
C LYS A 303 13.44 15.91 -31.13
N LEU A 304 13.38 16.49 -29.93
CA LEU A 304 14.44 16.32 -28.92
C LEU A 304 14.40 14.98 -28.19
N CYS A 305 13.21 14.49 -27.85
CA CYS A 305 13.04 13.39 -26.93
C CYS A 305 13.05 12.01 -27.63
N PRO A 306 13.29 10.91 -26.86
CA PRO A 306 13.21 9.54 -27.37
C PRO A 306 11.91 9.21 -28.12
N ALA A 307 11.91 8.14 -28.91
CA ALA A 307 10.69 7.69 -29.58
C ALA A 307 9.58 7.36 -28.57
N GLY A 308 8.41 7.97 -28.74
CA GLY A 308 7.28 7.86 -27.78
C GLY A 308 7.46 8.70 -26.50
N TRP A 309 8.36 9.68 -26.50
CA TRP A 309 8.55 10.67 -25.44
C TRP A 309 8.60 12.09 -26.05
N HIS A 310 8.19 13.11 -25.30
CA HIS A 310 8.17 14.50 -25.75
C HIS A 310 8.66 15.48 -24.68
N VAL A 311 8.79 16.76 -25.06
CA VAL A 311 9.06 17.84 -24.10
C VAL A 311 7.70 18.25 -23.48
N PRO A 312 7.56 18.20 -22.14
CA PRO A 312 6.29 18.40 -21.45
C PRO A 312 5.65 19.77 -21.75
N ASP A 313 4.34 19.80 -21.90
CA ASP A 313 3.54 21.03 -21.96
C ASP A 313 3.29 21.63 -20.55
N ASP A 314 2.64 22.78 -20.50
CA ASP A 314 2.28 23.47 -19.25
C ASP A 314 1.26 22.70 -18.40
N ASN A 315 0.37 21.91 -19.02
CA ASN A 315 -0.63 21.07 -18.36
C ASN A 315 -0.03 19.78 -17.79
N GLU A 316 0.97 19.22 -18.45
CA GLU A 316 1.71 18.06 -17.99
C GLU A 316 2.52 18.40 -16.75
N TYR A 317 3.18 19.57 -16.74
CA TYR A 317 3.80 20.09 -15.52
C TYR A 317 2.79 20.38 -14.42
N LYS A 318 1.63 20.99 -14.72
CA LYS A 318 0.55 21.16 -13.73
C LYS A 318 0.05 19.82 -13.17
N THR A 319 -0.02 18.78 -14.00
CA THR A 319 -0.44 17.42 -13.60
C THR A 319 0.56 16.79 -12.63
N MET A 320 1.86 16.89 -12.92
CA MET A 320 2.93 16.57 -11.97
C MET A 320 2.74 17.34 -10.65
N GLU A 321 2.64 18.67 -10.72
CA GLU A 321 2.55 19.56 -9.56
C GLU A 321 1.35 19.22 -8.66
N ILE A 322 0.18 18.97 -9.25
CA ILE A 322 -1.04 18.53 -8.53
C ILE A 322 -0.81 17.16 -7.88
N SER A 323 -0.19 16.20 -8.57
CA SER A 323 0.11 14.88 -7.99
C SER A 323 1.13 14.92 -6.83
N LEU A 324 1.89 16.01 -6.71
CA LEU A 324 2.78 16.28 -5.58
C LEU A 324 2.10 17.02 -4.41
N GLY A 325 0.85 17.44 -4.56
CA GLY A 325 0.02 18.03 -3.50
C GLY A 325 -0.52 19.44 -3.80
N MET A 326 -0.20 20.04 -4.94
CA MET A 326 -0.70 21.36 -5.32
C MET A 326 -2.21 21.32 -5.62
N SER A 327 -2.97 22.36 -5.25
CA SER A 327 -4.38 22.44 -5.65
C SER A 327 -4.53 22.79 -7.13
N VAL A 328 -5.67 22.45 -7.74
CA VAL A 328 -5.95 22.76 -9.16
C VAL A 328 -5.97 24.27 -9.39
N GLU A 329 -6.52 25.03 -8.45
CA GLU A 329 -6.58 26.50 -8.47
C GLU A 329 -5.20 27.13 -8.33
N GLN A 330 -4.31 26.52 -7.52
CA GLN A 330 -2.92 26.93 -7.41
C GLN A 330 -2.14 26.65 -8.69
N ALA A 331 -2.37 25.50 -9.34
CA ALA A 331 -1.65 25.07 -10.54
C ALA A 331 -1.78 26.05 -11.72
N GLU A 332 -2.94 26.70 -11.88
CA GLU A 332 -3.16 27.70 -12.93
C GLU A 332 -2.47 29.04 -12.69
N LEU A 333 -1.92 29.29 -11.49
CA LEU A 333 -1.26 30.56 -11.16
C LEU A 333 0.07 30.74 -11.91
N TRP A 334 0.37 32.00 -12.24
CA TRP A 334 1.67 32.43 -12.71
C TRP A 334 2.60 32.76 -11.52
N GLU A 335 3.89 32.87 -11.81
CA GLU A 335 4.96 33.02 -10.82
C GLU A 335 4.98 31.88 -9.79
N TRP A 336 5.17 32.19 -8.51
CA TRP A 336 5.39 31.25 -7.40
C TRP A 336 4.10 30.67 -6.82
N ARG A 337 3.83 29.38 -7.07
CA ARG A 337 2.60 28.68 -6.65
C ARG A 337 2.87 27.39 -5.86
N GLY A 338 1.80 26.86 -5.29
CA GLY A 338 1.83 25.70 -4.39
C GLY A 338 2.48 26.02 -3.04
N THR A 339 3.04 25.00 -2.41
CA THR A 339 3.56 25.04 -1.02
C THR A 339 4.97 24.50 -0.91
N ASP A 340 5.19 23.22 -1.21
CA ASP A 340 6.47 22.51 -1.06
C ASP A 340 6.82 21.61 -2.26
N GLU A 341 6.07 21.68 -3.36
CA GLU A 341 6.20 20.77 -4.50
C GLU A 341 7.54 20.98 -5.21
N GLY A 342 8.05 22.22 -5.19
CA GLY A 342 9.42 22.51 -5.60
C GLY A 342 10.46 21.85 -4.70
N TYR A 343 10.27 21.84 -3.38
CA TYR A 343 11.13 21.10 -2.44
C TYR A 343 11.05 19.58 -2.64
N LYS A 344 9.87 19.04 -3.02
CA LYS A 344 9.68 17.64 -3.43
C LYS A 344 10.37 17.31 -4.77
N MET A 345 10.50 18.28 -5.68
CA MET A 345 11.17 18.15 -6.98
C MET A 345 12.69 18.35 -6.95
N LYS A 346 13.20 19.23 -6.07
CA LYS A 346 14.64 19.49 -5.92
C LYS A 346 15.39 18.22 -5.51
N SER A 347 16.58 18.01 -6.08
CA SER A 347 17.52 16.95 -5.67
C SER A 347 18.02 17.15 -4.24
N THR A 348 18.45 16.05 -3.60
CA THR A 348 19.07 16.06 -2.26
C THR A 348 20.51 16.61 -2.25
N THR A 349 21.07 16.93 -3.42
CA THR A 349 22.42 17.45 -3.64
C THR A 349 22.43 18.57 -4.70
N THR A 350 23.57 19.24 -4.89
CA THR A 350 23.85 20.35 -5.82
C THR A 350 23.27 21.72 -5.49
N TRP A 351 22.39 21.86 -4.49
CA TRP A 351 21.87 23.16 -4.07
C TRP A 351 22.74 23.79 -2.97
N ASN A 352 23.17 25.03 -3.21
CA ASN A 352 23.98 25.81 -2.26
C ASN A 352 23.16 26.23 -1.04
N ASN A 353 23.86 26.74 -0.01
CA ASN A 353 23.24 27.34 1.19
C ASN A 353 22.21 26.43 1.89
N ASN A 354 22.43 25.11 1.85
CA ASN A 354 21.52 24.06 2.35
C ASN A 354 20.16 23.97 1.64
N GLY A 355 19.97 24.60 0.48
CA GLY A 355 18.69 24.66 -0.26
C GLY A 355 18.25 23.38 -0.98
N ASN A 356 18.81 22.22 -0.61
CA ASN A 356 18.49 20.92 -1.23
C ASN A 356 17.04 20.51 -0.96
N GLY A 357 16.46 19.72 -1.87
CA GLY A 357 15.11 19.15 -1.72
C GLY A 357 15.08 17.85 -0.92
N SER A 358 13.86 17.36 -0.66
CA SER A 358 13.65 15.97 -0.22
C SER A 358 13.83 14.96 -1.36
N ASN A 359 13.66 15.42 -2.61
CA ASN A 359 13.51 14.58 -3.80
C ASN A 359 12.44 13.49 -3.66
N SER A 360 11.40 13.69 -2.84
CA SER A 360 10.36 12.68 -2.61
C SER A 360 9.45 12.45 -3.82
N SER A 361 9.50 13.31 -4.84
CA SER A 361 8.93 13.06 -6.17
C SER A 361 9.78 12.09 -7.03
N GLY A 362 11.06 11.91 -6.70
CA GLY A 362 12.05 11.25 -7.55
C GLY A 362 12.46 12.00 -8.81
N PHE A 363 11.88 13.17 -9.12
CA PHE A 363 12.19 13.99 -10.31
C PHE A 363 13.66 14.43 -10.37
N ASN A 364 14.33 14.54 -9.22
CA ASN A 364 15.76 14.80 -9.09
C ASN A 364 16.19 16.08 -9.84
N GLY A 365 15.61 17.21 -9.45
CA GLY A 365 15.91 18.54 -9.99
C GLY A 365 17.28 19.06 -9.54
N LEU A 366 18.32 18.84 -10.34
CA LEU A 366 19.69 19.28 -10.11
C LEU A 366 19.88 20.78 -10.44
N CYS A 367 20.70 21.47 -9.66
CA CYS A 367 20.79 22.93 -9.65
C CYS A 367 21.78 23.52 -10.69
N GLY A 368 21.58 23.21 -11.97
CA GLY A 368 22.54 23.55 -13.03
C GLY A 368 22.67 25.02 -13.44
N GLY A 369 21.83 25.94 -12.94
CA GLY A 369 21.79 27.31 -13.44
C GLY A 369 21.05 27.43 -14.78
N TYR A 370 21.48 28.37 -15.64
CA TYR A 370 20.94 28.60 -16.99
C TYR A 370 21.87 29.46 -17.85
N ARG A 371 21.59 29.54 -19.15
CA ARG A 371 22.20 30.50 -20.09
C ARG A 371 21.23 31.63 -20.42
N PHE A 372 21.63 32.89 -20.27
CA PHE A 372 20.70 34.02 -20.40
C PHE A 372 20.55 34.52 -21.84
N GLY A 373 19.32 34.52 -22.36
CA GLY A 373 19.04 34.83 -23.77
C GLY A 373 19.32 36.27 -24.22
N GLN A 374 19.59 37.20 -23.30
CA GLN A 374 19.95 38.60 -23.63
C GLN A 374 21.47 38.85 -23.70
N THR A 375 22.30 38.06 -23.00
CA THR A 375 23.76 38.30 -22.90
C THR A 375 24.62 37.10 -23.27
N GLY A 376 24.04 35.91 -23.45
CA GLY A 376 24.77 34.67 -23.71
C GLY A 376 25.41 34.06 -22.46
N ALA A 377 25.79 34.88 -21.48
CA ALA A 377 26.44 34.42 -20.25
C ALA A 377 25.59 33.43 -19.41
N PHE A 378 26.28 32.59 -18.65
CA PHE A 378 25.69 31.64 -17.70
C PHE A 378 25.57 32.24 -16.30
N TYR A 379 24.52 31.87 -15.58
CA TYR A 379 24.25 32.39 -14.24
C TYR A 379 23.70 31.33 -13.28
N ALA A 380 23.95 31.57 -11.99
CA ALA A 380 23.23 30.98 -10.86
C ALA A 380 23.29 29.44 -10.72
N LEU A 381 24.40 28.84 -11.18
CA LEU A 381 24.81 27.48 -10.82
C LEU A 381 24.77 27.28 -9.29
N GLY A 382 24.11 26.22 -8.83
CA GLY A 382 23.89 25.91 -7.42
C GLY A 382 22.89 26.82 -6.68
N ILE A 383 22.32 27.85 -7.35
CA ILE A 383 21.35 28.79 -6.78
C ILE A 383 19.93 28.56 -7.33
N LEU A 384 19.80 28.30 -8.63
CA LEU A 384 18.53 27.94 -9.26
C LEU A 384 18.73 27.03 -10.48
N THR A 385 17.64 26.56 -11.06
CA THR A 385 17.63 25.83 -12.33
C THR A 385 16.32 26.04 -13.09
N TYR A 386 16.33 25.77 -14.39
CA TYR A 386 15.17 25.96 -15.26
C TYR A 386 14.97 24.79 -16.23
N TRP A 387 13.71 24.46 -16.50
CA TRP A 387 13.28 23.60 -17.60
C TRP A 387 12.33 24.33 -18.55
N TRP A 388 12.42 24.07 -19.85
CA TRP A 388 11.39 24.50 -20.82
C TRP A 388 10.12 23.65 -20.70
N SER A 389 8.93 24.24 -20.93
CA SER A 389 7.80 23.48 -21.48
C SER A 389 7.74 23.64 -23.01
N SER A 390 6.93 22.82 -23.68
CA SER A 390 6.68 22.90 -25.12
C SER A 390 5.69 24.00 -25.53
N ASP A 391 5.18 24.82 -24.60
CA ASP A 391 4.31 25.97 -24.90
C ASP A 391 5.12 27.23 -25.26
N PRO A 392 4.81 27.91 -26.38
CA PRO A 392 5.19 29.31 -26.57
C PRO A 392 4.38 30.21 -25.63
N ASP A 393 4.82 31.45 -25.41
CA ASP A 393 3.89 32.46 -24.88
C ASP A 393 2.81 32.77 -25.92
N LYS A 394 1.60 33.01 -25.43
CA LYS A 394 0.41 33.33 -26.24
C LYS A 394 0.32 34.83 -26.56
N ASN A 395 1.18 35.66 -25.95
CA ASN A 395 1.20 37.11 -26.08
C ASN A 395 2.45 37.63 -26.83
N ASP A 396 3.62 37.02 -26.61
CA ASP A 396 4.88 37.35 -27.26
C ASP A 396 5.50 36.14 -27.98
N ASN A 397 5.57 36.19 -29.31
CA ASN A 397 6.10 35.10 -30.13
C ASN A 397 7.61 34.86 -29.98
N ALA A 398 8.35 35.79 -29.37
CA ALA A 398 9.76 35.65 -29.02
C ALA A 398 9.97 34.96 -27.65
N GLN A 399 8.90 34.61 -26.93
CA GLN A 399 8.95 33.98 -25.60
C GLN A 399 8.28 32.60 -25.54
N ALA A 400 8.61 31.85 -24.49
CA ALA A 400 8.09 30.52 -24.20
C ALA A 400 7.99 30.24 -22.70
N VAL A 401 7.14 29.29 -22.33
CA VAL A 401 6.84 28.92 -20.92
C VAL A 401 7.96 28.08 -20.33
N TYR A 402 8.28 28.32 -19.06
CA TYR A 402 9.29 27.55 -18.33
C TYR A 402 8.84 27.16 -16.91
N ARG A 403 9.53 26.18 -16.32
CA ARG A 403 9.55 25.88 -14.89
C ARG A 403 10.88 26.27 -14.27
N ARG A 404 10.86 26.81 -13.05
CA ARG A 404 12.04 27.23 -12.27
C ARG A 404 11.90 26.80 -10.82
N LEU A 405 13.03 26.41 -10.23
CA LEU A 405 13.20 26.09 -8.82
C LEU A 405 14.44 26.83 -8.29
N ASP A 406 14.35 27.34 -7.06
CA ASP A 406 15.39 28.15 -6.40
C ASP A 406 15.82 27.51 -5.06
N PHE A 407 17.04 27.77 -4.60
CA PHE A 407 17.60 27.17 -3.38
C PHE A 407 16.80 27.54 -2.11
N ASP A 408 16.38 28.80 -2.00
CA ASP A 408 15.69 29.40 -0.85
C ASP A 408 14.15 29.27 -0.89
N ASN A 409 13.59 28.72 -1.96
CA ASN A 409 12.15 28.56 -2.13
C ASN A 409 11.72 27.08 -2.18
N SER A 410 10.56 26.78 -1.61
CA SER A 410 9.95 25.45 -1.60
C SER A 410 8.90 25.27 -2.71
N ARG A 411 8.43 26.36 -3.31
CA ARG A 411 7.39 26.42 -4.34
C ARG A 411 7.93 26.19 -5.74
N VAL A 412 7.01 26.02 -6.71
CA VAL A 412 7.34 25.99 -8.14
C VAL A 412 7.07 27.36 -8.76
N HIS A 413 7.96 27.84 -9.63
CA HIS A 413 7.76 29.04 -10.43
C HIS A 413 7.41 28.69 -11.88
N ARG A 414 6.35 29.28 -12.47
CA ARG A 414 6.18 29.34 -13.94
C ARG A 414 6.04 30.77 -14.43
N SER A 415 6.67 31.06 -15.55
CA SER A 415 6.57 32.33 -16.26
C SER A 415 7.03 32.12 -17.70
N VAL A 416 7.08 33.19 -18.47
CA VAL A 416 7.58 33.20 -19.85
C VAL A 416 8.94 33.90 -19.90
N THR A 417 9.79 33.51 -20.86
CA THR A 417 11.04 34.23 -21.15
C THR A 417 11.47 33.98 -22.58
N SER A 418 12.44 34.76 -23.08
CA SER A 418 12.92 34.68 -24.46
C SER A 418 13.31 33.25 -24.87
N LYS A 419 12.83 32.82 -26.04
CA LYS A 419 13.16 31.53 -26.70
C LYS A 419 14.67 31.32 -26.87
N ARG A 420 15.46 32.40 -26.84
CA ARG A 420 16.95 32.37 -26.88
C ARG A 420 17.61 31.97 -25.55
N GLY A 421 16.86 31.79 -24.46
CA GLY A 421 17.44 31.27 -23.20
C GLY A 421 17.90 29.82 -23.32
N GLY A 422 19.07 29.48 -22.77
CA GLY A 422 19.47 28.08 -22.60
C GLY A 422 18.88 27.53 -21.31
N LYS A 423 18.06 26.48 -21.40
CA LYS A 423 17.45 25.78 -20.26
C LYS A 423 17.51 24.27 -20.44
N TYR A 424 17.31 23.53 -19.35
CA TYR A 424 17.32 22.06 -19.40
C TYR A 424 16.01 21.52 -19.96
N ILE A 425 16.04 20.24 -20.34
CA ILE A 425 14.89 19.48 -20.81
C ILE A 425 14.74 18.25 -19.95
N ARG A 426 13.51 18.00 -19.49
CA ARG A 426 13.10 16.74 -18.90
C ARG A 426 12.04 16.15 -19.80
N CYS A 427 12.34 15.07 -20.52
CA CYS A 427 11.32 14.43 -21.33
C CYS A 427 10.29 13.72 -20.44
N ILE A 428 9.07 13.63 -20.95
CA ILE A 428 7.93 12.93 -20.36
C ILE A 428 7.37 11.92 -21.37
N LYS A 429 6.59 10.98 -20.87
CA LYS A 429 5.70 10.11 -21.62
C LYS A 429 4.44 9.82 -20.79
N ASP A 430 3.31 9.75 -21.47
CA ASP A 430 2.01 9.31 -20.95
C ASP A 430 1.92 7.78 -20.75
#